data_AF-A0A0V0V5D6-F1
#
_entry.id   AF-A0A0V0V5D6-F1
#
_cell.length_a   1.000
_cell.length_b   1.000
_cell.length_c   1.000
_cell.angle_alpha   90.00
_cell.angle_beta   90.00
_cell.angle_gamma   90.00
#
_symmetry.space_group_name_H-M   'P 1'
#
loop_
_entity.id
_entity.type
_entity.pdbx_description
1 polymer ?
#
loop_
_entity_poly.entity_id
_entity_poly.type
_entity_poly.pdbx_seq_one_letter_code
_entity_poly.pdbx_strand_id
1 'polypeptide(L)'
;MGDAKGETIFRSLENYLKEHNVPLLNITAVATDGAPTMVGRYTGFATLLKGTVPGVRAVHCVLHRHHLVAKNLSGELHAALKVSIKAVNKIKGQPLNSRLFATLCEKNDETFNQLLFHTEVSWLSSGDCLQRLVDLYHSTVEFLADVDQTLCEEMKKCKNHLFYLADLYSKFNEIQKRLQGKDVTINQAQTLLIGFQANIGLFKSFLARRDFKYFSNLQKLEEGADVSDRDLEIYINHLEKLEEDFKIRFEDLESMTVPDWIITPFDIETGNANIEFSLQEKHVEMISADLEAKLLF
;
A
#
# COMPACT_ATOMS: atom_id res chain seq x y z
N MET A 1 10.43 -12.10 26.97
CA MET A 1 9.33 -12.32 26.01
C MET A 1 8.12 -11.56 26.54
N GLY A 2 7.77 -10.42 25.94
CA GLY A 2 6.52 -9.73 26.27
C GLY A 2 5.36 -10.36 25.49
N ASP A 3 4.15 -10.35 26.06
CA ASP A 3 2.95 -10.78 25.34
C ASP A 3 2.41 -9.64 24.46
N ALA A 4 1.78 -10.00 23.34
CA ALA A 4 1.19 -9.03 22.40
C ALA A 4 -0.27 -8.71 22.77
N LYS A 5 -0.54 -8.45 24.07
CA LYS A 5 -1.88 -8.07 24.55
C LYS A 5 -2.06 -6.56 24.51
N GLY A 6 -3.29 -6.11 24.27
CA GLY A 6 -3.61 -4.67 24.18
C GLY A 6 -3.26 -3.92 25.47
N GLU A 7 -3.44 -4.58 26.62
CA GLU A 7 -3.05 -4.07 27.93
C GLU A 7 -1.53 -3.86 28.06
N THR A 8 -0.74 -4.82 27.61
CA THR A 8 0.73 -4.73 27.66
C THR A 8 1.24 -3.59 26.79
N ILE A 9 0.65 -3.42 25.60
CA ILE A 9 0.96 -2.31 24.69
C ILE A 9 0.57 -0.97 25.33
N PHE A 10 -0.63 -0.88 25.93
CA PHE A 10 -1.10 0.33 26.59
C PHE A 10 -0.19 0.73 27.76
N ARG A 11 0.15 -0.22 28.64
CA ARG A 11 1.07 0.02 29.77
C ARG A 11 2.46 0.43 29.29
N SER A 12 2.94 -0.16 28.19
CA SER A 12 4.23 0.20 27.60
C SER A 12 4.23 1.64 27.10
N LEU A 13 3.17 2.07 26.40
CA LEU A 13 3.00 3.47 25.98
C LEU A 13 2.92 4.41 27.19
N GLU A 14 2.11 4.05 28.19
CA GLU A 14 1.92 4.87 29.38
C GLU A 14 3.24 5.08 30.14
N ASN A 15 4.01 4.01 30.36
CA ASN A 15 5.33 4.08 31.00
C ASN A 15 6.30 4.94 30.19
N TYR A 16 6.36 4.73 28.87
CA TYR A 16 7.25 5.50 27.99
C TYR A 16 6.97 7.00 28.06
N LEU A 17 5.70 7.41 28.02
CA LEU A 17 5.33 8.83 28.10
C LEU A 17 5.58 9.41 29.50
N LYS A 18 5.33 8.63 30.56
CA LYS A 18 5.68 9.01 31.94
C LYS A 18 7.18 9.27 32.09
N GLU A 19 8.02 8.37 31.56
CA GLU A 19 9.49 8.52 31.58
C GLU A 19 9.96 9.80 30.87
N HIS A 20 9.24 10.23 29.84
CA HIS A 20 9.56 11.44 29.06
C HIS A 20 8.78 12.69 29.52
N ASN A 21 8.07 12.63 30.65
CA ASN A 21 7.22 13.71 31.17
C ASN A 21 6.18 14.24 30.16
N VAL A 22 5.65 13.36 29.30
CA VAL A 22 4.58 13.67 28.36
C VAL A 22 3.24 13.20 28.94
N PRO A 23 2.28 14.09 29.24
CA PRO A 23 0.96 13.68 29.69
C PRO A 23 0.24 12.83 28.65
N LEU A 24 -0.30 11.68 29.06
CA LEU A 24 -1.08 10.80 28.18
C LEU A 24 -2.29 11.53 27.54
N LEU A 25 -2.86 12.50 28.25
CA LEU A 25 -3.96 13.35 27.78
C LEU A 25 -3.61 14.19 26.54
N ASN A 26 -2.33 14.37 26.21
CA ASN A 26 -1.90 15.09 25.02
C ASN A 26 -2.13 14.30 23.73
N ILE A 27 -2.47 13.00 23.82
CA ILE A 27 -2.75 12.18 22.64
C ILE A 27 -4.12 12.58 22.07
N THR A 28 -4.12 13.16 20.87
CA THR A 28 -5.34 13.57 20.17
C THR A 28 -5.88 12.47 19.25
N ALA A 29 -4.99 11.65 18.68
CA ALA A 29 -5.34 10.57 17.77
C ALA A 29 -4.35 9.42 17.85
N VAL A 30 -4.80 8.23 17.45
CA VAL A 30 -3.97 7.05 17.30
C VAL A 30 -4.40 6.24 16.08
N ALA A 31 -3.45 5.82 15.26
CA ALA A 31 -3.67 4.92 14.14
C ALA A 31 -3.21 3.50 14.51
N THR A 32 -4.05 2.50 14.28
CA THR A 32 -3.71 1.09 14.53
C THR A 32 -3.94 0.22 13.29
N ASP A 33 -3.33 -0.96 13.25
CA ASP A 33 -3.50 -1.94 12.16
C ASP A 33 -4.86 -2.67 12.19
N GLY A 34 -5.76 -2.30 13.10
CA GLY A 34 -7.06 -2.95 13.22
C GLY A 34 -7.01 -4.37 13.79
N ALA A 35 -5.86 -4.85 14.27
CA ALA A 35 -5.77 -6.18 14.86
C ALA A 35 -6.66 -6.28 16.12
N PRO A 36 -7.22 -7.46 16.45
CA PRO A 36 -8.09 -7.63 17.62
C PRO A 36 -7.45 -7.15 18.94
N THR A 37 -6.14 -7.32 19.08
CA THR A 37 -5.33 -6.79 20.19
C THR A 37 -5.39 -5.25 20.28
N MET A 38 -5.50 -4.57 19.15
CA MET A 38 -5.47 -3.11 19.07
C MET A 38 -6.86 -2.49 19.21
N VAL A 39 -7.88 -3.07 18.57
CA VAL A 39 -9.24 -2.51 18.50
C VAL A 39 -10.30 -3.29 19.29
N GLY A 40 -9.89 -4.33 20.03
CA GLY A 40 -10.78 -5.18 20.80
C GLY A 40 -11.67 -4.42 21.77
N ARG A 41 -12.96 -4.80 21.83
CA ARG A 41 -14.01 -4.09 22.57
C ARG A 41 -13.75 -3.87 24.05
N TYR A 42 -13.03 -4.79 24.70
CA TYR A 42 -12.84 -4.77 26.16
C TYR A 42 -11.38 -4.57 26.56
N THR A 43 -10.47 -5.30 25.90
CA THR A 43 -9.04 -5.34 26.23
C THR A 43 -8.15 -4.83 25.11
N GLY A 44 -8.75 -4.25 24.06
CA GLY A 44 -8.01 -3.65 22.96
C GLY A 44 -7.26 -2.40 23.41
N PHE A 45 -6.04 -2.21 22.90
CA PHE A 45 -5.22 -1.03 23.21
C PHE A 45 -5.98 0.30 23.02
N ALA A 46 -6.69 0.48 21.90
CA ALA A 46 -7.43 1.71 21.61
C ALA A 46 -8.62 1.92 22.57
N THR A 47 -9.25 0.83 23.02
CA THR A 47 -10.32 0.87 24.03
C THR A 47 -9.77 1.32 25.38
N LEU A 48 -8.65 0.75 25.82
CA LEU A 48 -7.98 1.13 27.06
C LEU A 48 -7.54 2.61 27.01
N LEU A 49 -6.95 3.03 25.88
CA LEU A 49 -6.55 4.41 25.68
C LEU A 49 -7.74 5.38 25.73
N LYS A 50 -8.87 5.04 25.11
CA LYS A 50 -10.11 5.83 25.20
C LYS A 50 -10.65 5.92 26.64
N GLY A 51 -10.44 4.89 27.45
CA GLY A 51 -10.82 4.91 28.87
C GLY A 51 -10.05 5.98 29.68
N THR A 52 -8.79 6.23 29.33
CA THR A 52 -7.96 7.25 29.99
C THR A 52 -7.98 8.61 29.28
N VAL A 53 -8.16 8.62 27.97
CA VAL A 53 -8.22 9.81 27.10
C VAL A 53 -9.53 9.76 26.30
N PRO A 54 -10.67 10.16 26.87
CA PRO A 54 -11.98 10.02 26.20
C PRO A 54 -12.08 10.71 24.84
N GLY A 55 -11.32 11.79 24.62
CA GLY A 55 -11.29 12.54 23.37
C GLY A 55 -10.41 11.96 22.26
N VAL A 56 -9.67 10.85 22.52
CA VAL A 56 -8.74 10.30 21.52
C VAL A 56 -9.47 9.71 20.32
N ARG A 57 -9.04 10.13 19.12
CA ARG A 57 -9.54 9.59 17.86
C ARG A 57 -8.74 8.34 17.48
N ALA A 58 -9.35 7.18 17.61
CA ALA A 58 -8.76 5.93 17.12
C ALA A 58 -9.17 5.72 15.65
N VAL A 59 -8.19 5.62 14.75
CA VAL A 59 -8.40 5.40 13.32
C VAL A 59 -7.72 4.12 12.86
N HIS A 60 -8.28 3.46 11.86
CA HIS A 60 -7.63 2.34 11.20
C HIS A 60 -6.59 2.87 10.22
N CYS A 61 -5.33 2.44 10.38
CA CYS A 61 -4.20 2.83 9.56
C CYS A 61 -4.50 2.65 8.06
N VAL A 62 -4.47 3.77 7.33
CA VAL A 62 -4.71 3.82 5.89
C VAL A 62 -3.74 2.90 5.13
N LEU A 63 -2.45 2.92 5.49
CA LEU A 63 -1.43 2.09 4.87
C LEU A 63 -1.70 0.60 5.08
N HIS A 64 -2.15 0.22 6.28
CA HIS A 64 -2.50 -1.16 6.57
C HIS A 64 -3.71 -1.61 5.75
N ARG A 65 -4.76 -0.80 5.69
CA ARG A 65 -5.96 -1.09 4.87
C ARG A 65 -5.62 -1.21 3.38
N HIS A 66 -4.82 -0.29 2.86
CA HIS A 66 -4.37 -0.30 1.47
C HIS A 66 -3.60 -1.57 1.14
N HIS A 67 -2.72 -2.03 2.05
CA HIS A 67 -2.03 -3.31 1.93
C HIS A 67 -2.97 -4.51 1.96
N LEU A 68 -4.02 -4.47 2.80
CA LEU A 68 -5.03 -5.54 2.83
C LEU A 68 -5.78 -5.68 1.51
N VAL A 69 -6.10 -4.56 0.84
CA VAL A 69 -6.71 -4.61 -0.50
C VAL A 69 -5.78 -5.31 -1.49
N ALA A 70 -4.51 -4.92 -1.50
CA ALA A 70 -3.52 -5.44 -2.43
C ALA A 70 -3.28 -6.97 -2.29
N LYS A 71 -3.58 -7.53 -1.11
CA LYS A 71 -3.51 -8.98 -0.83
C LYS A 71 -4.69 -9.79 -1.37
N ASN A 72 -5.75 -9.15 -1.85
CA ASN A 72 -6.95 -9.83 -2.36
C ASN A 72 -6.72 -10.39 -3.77
N LEU A 73 -5.93 -11.47 -3.86
CA LEU A 73 -5.58 -12.13 -5.12
C LEU A 73 -6.57 -13.26 -5.46
N SER A 74 -6.79 -13.50 -6.76
CA SER A 74 -7.42 -14.74 -7.23
C SER A 74 -6.52 -15.96 -6.99
N GLY A 75 -7.06 -17.17 -7.14
CA GLY A 75 -6.31 -18.41 -6.93
C GLY A 75 -5.09 -18.54 -7.85
N GLU A 76 -5.25 -18.20 -9.12
CA GLU A 76 -4.21 -18.23 -10.14
C GLU A 76 -3.11 -17.20 -9.88
N LEU A 77 -3.49 -15.97 -9.54
CA LEU A 77 -2.54 -14.90 -9.20
C LEU A 77 -1.78 -15.21 -7.91
N HIS A 78 -2.47 -15.76 -6.92
CA HIS A 78 -1.84 -16.20 -5.68
C HIS A 78 -0.87 -17.38 -5.90
N ALA A 79 -1.21 -18.31 -6.80
CA ALA A 79 -0.32 -19.39 -7.20
C ALA A 79 0.92 -18.86 -7.91
N ALA A 80 0.78 -17.91 -8.84
CA ALA A 80 1.89 -17.26 -9.51
C ALA A 80 2.83 -16.56 -8.51
N LEU A 81 2.27 -15.81 -7.55
CA LEU A 81 3.06 -15.15 -6.49
C LEU A 81 3.83 -16.17 -5.63
N LYS A 82 3.23 -17.33 -5.33
CA LYS A 82 3.93 -18.41 -4.60
C LYS A 82 5.09 -18.99 -5.42
N VAL A 83 4.91 -19.18 -6.72
CA VAL A 83 5.98 -19.64 -7.62
C VAL A 83 7.13 -18.63 -7.65
N SER A 84 6.86 -17.32 -7.76
CA SER A 84 7.91 -16.30 -7.71
C SER A 84 8.68 -16.30 -6.39
N ILE A 85 7.99 -16.44 -5.25
CA ILE A 85 8.65 -16.50 -3.95
C ILE A 85 9.54 -17.75 -3.85
N LYS A 86 9.07 -18.91 -4.33
CA LYS A 86 9.88 -20.13 -4.38
C LYS A 86 11.12 -19.96 -5.26
N ALA A 87 10.98 -19.37 -6.45
CA ALA A 87 12.10 -19.10 -7.36
C ALA A 87 13.15 -18.20 -6.73
N VAL A 88 12.72 -17.06 -6.17
CA VAL A 88 13.60 -16.13 -5.45
C VAL A 88 14.30 -16.84 -4.29
N ASN A 89 13.59 -17.62 -3.49
CA ASN A 89 14.15 -18.34 -2.35
C ASN A 89 15.13 -19.44 -2.78
N LYS A 90 14.87 -20.13 -3.89
CA LYS A 90 15.78 -21.17 -4.44
C LYS A 90 17.13 -20.57 -4.84
N ILE A 91 17.11 -19.37 -5.43
CA ILE A 91 18.31 -18.67 -5.91
C ILE A 91 19.02 -17.96 -4.76
N LYS A 92 18.28 -17.18 -3.97
CA LYS A 92 18.85 -16.35 -2.90
C LYS A 92 19.11 -17.10 -1.59
N GLY A 93 18.39 -18.19 -1.34
CA GLY A 93 18.51 -18.95 -0.09
C GLY A 93 19.81 -19.74 0.03
N GLN A 94 20.55 -19.94 -1.08
CA GLN A 94 21.83 -20.62 -1.09
C GLN A 94 22.95 -19.67 -1.58
N PRO A 95 24.03 -19.45 -0.82
CA PRO A 95 25.12 -18.55 -1.22
C PRO A 95 25.76 -18.90 -2.56
N LEU A 96 25.88 -20.19 -2.86
CA LEU A 96 26.42 -20.66 -4.14
C LEU A 96 25.50 -20.26 -5.30
N ASN A 97 24.19 -20.54 -5.20
CA ASN A 97 23.23 -20.18 -6.24
C ASN A 97 23.19 -18.67 -6.46
N SER A 98 23.24 -17.88 -5.40
CA SER A 98 23.27 -16.42 -5.50
C SER A 98 24.48 -15.92 -6.28
N ARG A 99 25.66 -16.48 -6.03
CA ARG A 99 26.89 -16.13 -6.76
C ARG A 99 26.85 -16.56 -8.23
N LEU A 100 26.38 -17.79 -8.49
CA LEU A 100 26.28 -18.31 -9.85
C LEU A 100 25.26 -17.53 -10.67
N PHE A 101 24.12 -17.19 -10.07
CA PHE A 101 23.11 -16.34 -10.68
C PHE A 101 23.66 -14.94 -11.01
N ALA A 102 24.41 -14.31 -10.09
CA ALA A 102 25.04 -13.03 -10.38
C ALA A 102 26.03 -13.11 -11.56
N THR A 103 26.81 -14.19 -11.62
CA THR A 103 27.72 -14.44 -12.76
C THR A 103 26.94 -14.64 -14.06
N LEU A 104 25.79 -15.31 -14.01
CA LEU A 104 24.91 -15.48 -15.18
C LEU A 104 24.36 -14.14 -15.65
N CYS A 105 23.85 -13.32 -14.74
CA CYS A 105 23.36 -11.98 -15.06
C CYS A 105 24.44 -11.10 -15.70
N GLU A 106 25.68 -11.14 -15.20
CA GLU A 106 26.81 -10.43 -15.82
C GLU A 106 27.11 -10.92 -17.24
N LYS A 107 27.01 -12.24 -17.49
CA LYS A 107 27.19 -12.80 -18.84
C LYS A 107 26.07 -12.42 -19.80
N ASN A 108 24.85 -12.30 -19.29
CA ASN A 108 23.67 -11.94 -20.06
C ASN A 108 23.50 -10.41 -20.25
N ASP A 109 24.47 -9.61 -19.77
CA ASP A 109 24.43 -8.14 -19.80
C ASP A 109 23.16 -7.56 -19.16
N GLU A 110 22.73 -8.19 -18.06
CA GLU A 110 21.53 -7.76 -17.34
C GLU A 110 21.77 -6.45 -16.58
N THR A 111 20.73 -5.61 -16.51
CA THR A 111 20.80 -4.35 -15.75
C THR A 111 21.04 -4.57 -14.25
N PHE A 112 20.62 -5.72 -13.73
CA PHE A 112 20.81 -6.11 -12.34
C PHE A 112 21.51 -7.46 -12.26
N ASN A 113 22.38 -7.64 -11.28
CA ASN A 113 23.05 -8.91 -11.04
C ASN A 113 22.45 -9.73 -9.88
N GLN A 114 21.39 -9.23 -9.24
CA GLN A 114 20.77 -9.91 -8.10
C GLN A 114 19.26 -9.67 -8.02
N LEU A 115 18.54 -10.73 -7.65
CA LEU A 115 17.15 -10.65 -7.21
C LEU A 115 17.04 -9.97 -5.83
N LEU A 116 15.85 -9.48 -5.48
CA LEU A 116 15.55 -9.00 -4.13
C LEU A 116 14.91 -10.10 -3.29
N PHE A 117 15.13 -10.12 -1.96
CA PHE A 117 14.40 -11.03 -1.08
C PHE A 117 12.98 -10.51 -0.87
N HIS A 118 12.01 -11.42 -0.91
CA HIS A 118 10.67 -11.13 -0.43
C HIS A 118 10.68 -11.14 1.11
N THR A 119 10.31 -10.02 1.73
CA THR A 119 9.95 -10.02 3.16
C THR A 119 8.45 -9.79 3.29
N GLU A 120 7.74 -10.69 3.98
CA GLU A 120 6.30 -10.53 4.25
C GLU A 120 5.96 -9.25 5.05
N VAL A 121 6.98 -8.63 5.63
CA VAL A 121 6.89 -7.51 6.56
C VAL A 121 6.70 -6.16 5.87
N SER A 122 7.02 -6.02 4.57
CA SER A 122 6.86 -4.76 3.84
C SER A 122 6.41 -4.96 2.40
N TRP A 123 5.19 -4.51 2.09
CA TRP A 123 4.60 -4.56 0.74
C TRP A 123 5.44 -3.85 -0.33
N LEU A 124 6.10 -2.74 0.02
CA LEU A 124 7.01 -2.04 -0.88
C LEU A 124 8.09 -3.00 -1.41
N SER A 125 8.62 -3.86 -0.53
CA SER A 125 9.58 -4.89 -0.91
C SER A 125 8.98 -5.96 -1.82
N SER A 126 7.69 -6.27 -1.68
CA SER A 126 7.01 -7.25 -2.54
C SER A 126 6.88 -6.75 -3.97
N GLY A 127 6.47 -5.50 -4.19
CA GLY A 127 6.39 -4.93 -5.54
C GLY A 127 7.76 -4.75 -6.19
N ASP A 128 8.75 -4.22 -5.46
CA ASP A 128 10.12 -4.07 -5.99
C ASP A 128 10.77 -5.44 -6.29
N CYS A 129 10.48 -6.45 -5.46
CA CYS A 129 10.94 -7.83 -5.69
C CYS A 129 10.33 -8.44 -6.95
N LEU A 130 9.02 -8.28 -7.17
CA LEU A 130 8.37 -8.75 -8.39
C LEU A 130 8.89 -8.02 -9.63
N GLN A 131 9.05 -6.70 -9.56
CA GLN A 131 9.59 -5.94 -10.69
C GLN A 131 11.01 -6.42 -11.02
N ARG A 132 11.88 -6.59 -10.02
CA ARG A 132 13.24 -7.13 -10.24
C ARG A 132 13.22 -8.53 -10.85
N LEU A 133 12.29 -9.37 -10.44
CA LEU A 133 12.14 -10.71 -11.00
C LEU A 133 11.69 -10.67 -12.46
N VAL A 134 10.80 -9.75 -12.82
CA VAL A 134 10.36 -9.52 -14.20
C VAL A 134 11.50 -8.98 -15.05
N ASP A 135 12.28 -8.04 -14.54
CA ASP A 135 13.45 -7.50 -15.23
C ASP A 135 14.49 -8.59 -15.50
N LEU A 136 14.68 -9.53 -14.55
CA LEU A 136 15.61 -10.67 -14.66
C LEU A 136 14.93 -11.97 -15.08
N TYR A 137 13.76 -11.91 -15.73
CA TYR A 137 12.93 -13.08 -15.95
C TYR A 137 13.65 -14.14 -16.79
N HIS A 138 14.30 -13.73 -17.89
CA HIS A 138 15.00 -14.64 -18.80
C HIS A 138 16.18 -15.33 -18.11
N SER A 139 17.07 -14.57 -17.45
CA SER A 139 18.16 -15.13 -16.65
C SER A 139 17.66 -16.03 -15.51
N THR A 140 16.51 -15.71 -14.92
CA THR A 140 15.90 -16.55 -13.88
C THR A 140 15.42 -17.89 -14.43
N VAL A 141 14.73 -17.89 -15.57
CA VAL A 141 14.27 -19.12 -16.23
C VAL A 141 15.45 -19.97 -16.70
N GLU A 142 16.48 -19.34 -17.28
CA GLU A 142 17.71 -20.01 -17.70
C GLU A 142 18.41 -20.67 -16.51
N PHE A 143 18.64 -19.93 -15.43
CA PHE A 143 19.26 -20.48 -14.21
C PHE A 143 18.46 -21.64 -13.62
N LEU A 144 17.14 -21.53 -13.59
CA LEU A 144 16.28 -22.58 -13.04
C LEU A 144 16.23 -23.82 -13.93
N ALA A 145 16.49 -23.73 -15.23
CA ALA A 145 16.53 -24.91 -16.09
C ALA A 145 17.59 -25.92 -15.62
N ASP A 146 18.75 -25.43 -15.15
CA ASP A 146 19.83 -26.28 -14.64
C ASP A 146 19.64 -26.70 -13.18
N VAL A 147 18.95 -25.88 -12.39
CA VAL A 147 18.91 -26.04 -10.91
C VAL A 147 17.61 -26.66 -10.41
N ASP A 148 16.49 -26.42 -11.09
CA ASP A 148 15.16 -26.89 -10.71
C ASP A 148 14.19 -26.84 -11.91
N GLN A 149 14.24 -27.87 -12.76
CA GLN A 149 13.42 -27.92 -13.98
C GLN A 149 11.92 -27.78 -13.71
N THR A 150 11.42 -28.37 -12.62
CA THR A 150 9.99 -28.25 -12.25
C THR A 150 9.63 -26.80 -11.99
N LEU A 151 10.42 -26.09 -11.18
CA LEU A 151 10.18 -24.69 -10.88
C LEU A 151 10.38 -23.78 -12.10
N CYS A 152 11.30 -24.14 -13.00
CA CYS A 152 11.49 -23.49 -14.30
C CYS A 152 10.20 -23.55 -15.14
N GLU A 153 9.59 -24.73 -15.27
CA GLU A 153 8.34 -24.89 -16.02
C GLU A 153 7.15 -24.20 -15.34
N GLU A 154 7.08 -24.22 -14.00
CA GLU A 154 6.07 -23.45 -13.25
C GLU A 154 6.19 -21.95 -13.52
N MET A 155 7.40 -21.39 -13.50
CA MET A 155 7.68 -19.98 -13.82
C MET A 155 7.25 -19.62 -15.24
N LYS A 156 7.59 -20.46 -16.22
CA LYS A 156 7.16 -20.26 -17.62
C LYS A 156 5.65 -20.24 -17.75
N LYS A 157 4.96 -21.16 -17.08
CA LYS A 157 3.50 -21.26 -17.12
C LYS A 157 2.79 -20.05 -16.52
N CYS A 158 3.36 -19.41 -15.49
CA CYS A 158 2.76 -18.25 -14.83
C CYS A 158 3.34 -16.89 -15.26
N LYS A 159 4.17 -16.86 -16.32
CA LYS A 159 4.84 -15.66 -16.85
C LYS A 159 3.90 -14.44 -16.92
N ASN A 160 2.78 -14.56 -17.64
CA ASN A 160 1.84 -13.45 -17.83
C ASN A 160 1.32 -12.91 -16.50
N HIS A 161 1.01 -13.80 -15.56
CA HIS A 161 0.52 -13.43 -14.24
C HIS A 161 1.57 -12.67 -13.43
N LEU A 162 2.85 -13.06 -13.52
CA LEU A 162 3.94 -12.35 -12.85
C LEU A 162 4.12 -10.94 -13.40
N PHE A 163 4.03 -10.77 -14.72
CA PHE A 163 4.16 -9.48 -15.39
C PHE A 163 2.99 -8.55 -15.02
N TYR A 164 1.76 -9.08 -15.02
CA TYR A 164 0.58 -8.36 -14.52
C TYR A 164 0.74 -7.94 -13.05
N LEU A 165 1.18 -8.85 -12.17
CA LEU A 165 1.35 -8.57 -10.75
C LEU A 165 2.44 -7.52 -10.51
N ALA A 166 3.54 -7.55 -11.25
CA ALA A 166 4.59 -6.53 -11.16
C ALA A 166 4.06 -5.13 -11.54
N ASP A 167 3.31 -5.03 -12.65
CA ASP A 167 2.68 -3.76 -13.05
C ASP A 167 1.69 -3.26 -11.99
N LEU A 168 0.82 -4.14 -11.48
CA LEU A 168 -0.17 -3.76 -10.48
C LEU A 168 0.50 -3.34 -9.17
N TYR A 169 1.45 -4.12 -8.66
CA TYR A 169 2.11 -3.84 -7.38
C TYR A 169 2.95 -2.58 -7.46
N SER A 170 3.53 -2.25 -8.62
CA SER A 170 4.18 -0.95 -8.83
C SER A 170 3.22 0.21 -8.56
N LYS A 171 1.97 0.11 -9.01
CA LYS A 171 0.94 1.16 -8.79
C LYS A 171 0.51 1.27 -7.34
N PHE A 172 0.33 0.13 -6.65
CA PHE A 172 0.11 0.14 -5.21
C PHE A 172 1.31 0.77 -4.47
N ASN A 173 2.53 0.46 -4.89
CA ASN A 173 3.75 1.02 -4.30
C ASN A 173 3.84 2.54 -4.49
N GLU A 174 3.44 3.07 -5.65
CA GLU A 174 3.39 4.52 -5.89
C GLU A 174 2.45 5.22 -4.91
N ILE A 175 1.24 4.70 -4.72
CA ILE A 175 0.27 5.24 -3.77
C ILE A 175 0.81 5.14 -2.34
N GLN A 176 1.40 3.99 -1.98
CA GLN A 176 1.98 3.80 -0.66
C GLN A 176 3.12 4.78 -0.37
N LYS A 177 4.03 5.03 -1.34
CA LYS A 177 5.11 6.02 -1.21
C LYS A 177 4.55 7.42 -0.99
N ARG A 178 3.47 7.78 -1.70
CA ARG A 178 2.79 9.08 -1.52
C ARG A 178 2.12 9.19 -0.16
N LEU A 179 1.47 8.13 0.32
CA LEU A 179 0.83 8.07 1.64
C LEU A 179 1.83 8.09 2.81
N GLN A 180 3.06 7.60 2.59
CA GLN A 180 4.17 7.65 3.54
C GLN A 180 5.02 8.93 3.45
N GLY A 181 4.64 9.86 2.56
CA GLY A 181 5.31 11.15 2.42
C GLY A 181 5.30 11.94 3.73
N LYS A 182 6.21 12.92 3.83
CA LYS A 182 6.20 13.86 4.96
C LYS A 182 4.91 14.68 4.93
N ASP A 183 4.33 14.88 6.11
CA ASP A 183 3.20 15.79 6.34
C ASP A 183 1.92 15.45 5.57
N VAL A 184 1.72 14.17 5.21
CA VAL A 184 0.49 13.70 4.55
C VAL A 184 -0.68 13.79 5.53
N THR A 185 -1.65 14.64 5.22
CA THR A 185 -2.89 14.78 5.99
C THR A 185 -3.89 13.68 5.65
N ILE A 186 -4.86 13.45 6.54
CA ILE A 186 -5.92 12.47 6.30
C ILE A 186 -6.77 12.81 5.07
N ASN A 187 -6.93 14.10 4.76
CA ASN A 187 -7.66 14.58 3.58
C ASN A 187 -6.88 14.27 2.30
N GLN A 188 -5.56 14.53 2.30
CA GLN A 188 -4.70 14.16 1.19
C GLN A 188 -4.71 12.64 0.98
N ALA A 189 -4.66 11.86 2.06
CA ALA A 189 -4.79 10.40 1.98
C ALA A 189 -6.14 9.97 1.37
N GLN A 190 -7.25 10.58 1.79
CA GLN A 190 -8.58 10.34 1.22
C GLN A 190 -8.61 10.64 -0.29
N THR A 191 -8.13 11.82 -0.72
CA THR A 191 -8.08 12.19 -2.14
C THR A 191 -7.22 11.22 -2.96
N LEU A 192 -6.06 10.82 -2.43
CA LEU A 192 -5.17 9.86 -3.10
C LEU A 192 -5.85 8.50 -3.32
N LEU A 193 -6.56 8.00 -2.31
CA LEU A 193 -7.23 6.70 -2.37
C LEU A 193 -8.43 6.72 -3.31
N ILE A 194 -9.27 7.75 -3.24
CA ILE A 194 -10.41 7.92 -4.17
C ILE A 194 -9.90 8.00 -5.61
N GLY A 195 -8.84 8.77 -5.86
CA GLY A 195 -8.20 8.83 -7.17
C GLY A 195 -7.64 7.49 -7.63
N PHE A 196 -7.02 6.72 -6.72
CA PHE A 196 -6.51 5.39 -7.04
C PHE A 196 -7.64 4.39 -7.35
N GLN A 197 -8.74 4.43 -6.61
CA GLN A 197 -9.93 3.61 -6.87
C GLN A 197 -10.52 3.92 -8.26
N ALA A 198 -10.58 5.20 -8.65
CA ALA A 198 -10.99 5.58 -10.01
C ALA A 198 -10.01 5.04 -11.07
N ASN A 199 -8.71 5.05 -10.78
CA ASN A 199 -7.69 4.49 -11.67
C ASN A 199 -7.83 2.97 -11.84
N ILE A 200 -8.23 2.22 -10.82
CA ILE A 200 -8.51 0.77 -10.96
C ILE A 200 -9.61 0.52 -12.00
N GLY A 201 -10.67 1.33 -11.98
CA GLY A 201 -11.73 1.30 -12.99
C GLY A 201 -11.24 1.64 -14.39
N LEU A 202 -10.32 2.60 -14.51
CA LEU A 202 -9.64 2.87 -15.78
C LEU A 202 -8.83 1.65 -16.22
N PHE A 203 -7.97 1.09 -15.38
CA PHE A 203 -7.14 -0.08 -15.72
C PHE A 203 -7.97 -1.24 -16.24
N LYS A 204 -9.09 -1.53 -15.57
CA LYS A 204 -10.06 -2.55 -15.98
C LYS A 204 -10.59 -2.27 -17.39
N SER A 205 -11.06 -1.04 -17.65
CA SER A 205 -11.60 -0.66 -18.95
C SER A 205 -10.58 -0.74 -20.10
N PHE A 206 -9.29 -0.51 -19.80
CA PHE A 206 -8.20 -0.60 -20.77
C PHE A 206 -7.86 -2.06 -21.07
N LEU A 207 -7.75 -2.92 -20.05
CA LEU A 207 -7.58 -4.36 -20.24
C LEU A 207 -8.73 -5.00 -21.02
N ALA A 208 -9.98 -4.58 -20.77
CA ALA A 208 -11.15 -5.06 -21.51
C ALA A 208 -11.09 -4.73 -23.02
N ARG A 209 -10.35 -3.69 -23.39
CA ARG A 209 -10.11 -3.30 -24.80
C ARG A 209 -8.81 -3.88 -25.36
N ARG A 210 -8.12 -4.74 -24.60
CA ARG A 210 -6.76 -5.22 -24.90
C ARG A 210 -5.74 -4.08 -25.09
N ASP A 211 -5.94 -2.98 -24.38
CA ASP A 211 -4.99 -1.87 -24.36
C ASP A 211 -4.17 -1.92 -23.06
N PHE A 212 -2.87 -2.20 -23.20
CA PHE A 212 -1.94 -2.38 -22.09
C PHE A 212 -1.16 -1.12 -21.74
N LYS A 213 -1.58 0.08 -22.15
CA LYS A 213 -0.83 1.33 -21.89
C LYS A 213 -0.48 1.59 -20.41
N TYR A 214 -1.28 1.06 -19.48
CA TYR A 214 -1.02 1.17 -18.04
C TYR A 214 -0.26 -0.03 -17.47
N PHE A 215 -0.02 -1.06 -18.26
CA PHE A 215 0.62 -2.30 -17.86
C PHE A 215 1.88 -2.49 -18.71
N SER A 216 2.93 -1.74 -18.38
CA SER A 216 4.17 -1.69 -19.15
C SER A 216 4.85 -3.05 -19.31
N ASN A 217 4.78 -3.91 -18.29
CA ASN A 217 5.33 -5.26 -18.38
C ASN A 217 4.44 -6.12 -19.27
N LEU A 218 3.11 -6.07 -19.16
CA LEU A 218 2.23 -6.76 -20.11
C LEU A 218 2.42 -6.27 -21.56
N GLN A 219 2.66 -4.98 -21.76
CA GLN A 219 2.94 -4.42 -23.09
C GLN A 219 4.24 -5.00 -23.70
N LYS A 220 5.26 -5.30 -22.89
CA LYS A 220 6.47 -6.01 -23.36
C LYS A 220 6.16 -7.44 -23.85
N LEU A 221 5.04 -8.03 -23.44
CA LEU A 221 4.56 -9.32 -23.95
C LEU A 221 3.76 -9.19 -25.26
N GLU A 222 3.37 -7.97 -25.63
CA GLU A 222 2.46 -7.69 -26.74
C GLU A 222 3.15 -7.69 -28.12
N GLU A 223 4.49 -7.63 -28.19
CA GLU A 223 5.23 -7.90 -29.43
C GLU A 223 5.15 -9.40 -29.79
N GLY A 224 3.96 -9.89 -30.16
CA GLY A 224 3.69 -11.28 -30.54
C GLY A 224 2.52 -12.00 -29.83
N ALA A 225 1.63 -11.29 -29.12
CA ALA A 225 0.37 -11.78 -28.53
C ALA A 225 0.45 -13.06 -27.64
N ASP A 226 1.13 -12.95 -26.49
CA ASP A 226 1.24 -14.02 -25.46
C ASP A 226 0.08 -13.98 -24.42
N VAL A 227 -0.73 -12.91 -24.37
CA VAL A 227 -1.80 -12.76 -23.35
C VAL A 227 -3.15 -13.30 -23.85
N SER A 228 -3.58 -14.40 -23.25
CA SER A 228 -4.83 -15.10 -23.61
C SER A 228 -6.09 -14.35 -23.14
N ASP A 229 -7.25 -14.61 -23.77
CA ASP A 229 -8.55 -14.11 -23.29
C ASP A 229 -8.84 -14.53 -21.85
N ARG A 230 -8.40 -15.74 -21.48
CA ARG A 230 -8.53 -16.26 -20.12
C ARG A 230 -7.71 -15.45 -19.11
N ASP A 231 -6.48 -15.07 -19.46
CA ASP A 231 -5.66 -14.24 -18.60
C ASP A 231 -6.31 -12.86 -18.39
N LEU A 232 -6.85 -12.27 -19.45
CA LEU A 232 -7.57 -10.99 -19.36
C LEU A 232 -8.80 -11.08 -18.47
N GLU A 233 -9.59 -12.15 -18.59
CA GLU A 233 -10.73 -12.39 -17.71
C GLU A 233 -10.29 -12.48 -16.25
N ILE A 234 -9.18 -13.19 -15.96
CA ILE A 234 -8.61 -13.26 -14.61
C ILE A 234 -8.23 -11.86 -14.09
N TYR A 235 -7.56 -11.04 -14.91
CA TYR A 235 -7.10 -9.72 -14.52
C TYR A 235 -8.24 -8.72 -14.31
N ILE A 236 -9.26 -8.75 -15.17
CA ILE A 236 -10.45 -7.90 -15.07
C ILE A 236 -11.23 -8.27 -13.79
N ASN A 237 -11.52 -9.56 -13.58
CA ASN A 237 -12.20 -10.03 -12.37
C ASN A 237 -11.42 -9.72 -11.09
N HIS A 238 -10.09 -9.76 -11.16
CA HIS A 238 -9.25 -9.36 -10.04
C HIS A 238 -9.39 -7.86 -9.73
N LEU A 239 -9.31 -6.98 -10.74
CA LEU A 239 -9.49 -5.54 -10.54
C LEU A 239 -10.89 -5.21 -10.00
N GLU A 240 -11.93 -5.92 -10.42
CA GLU A 240 -13.29 -5.77 -9.86
C GLU A 240 -13.33 -6.08 -8.36
N LYS A 241 -12.73 -7.19 -7.94
CA LYS A 241 -12.63 -7.55 -6.52
C LYS A 241 -11.83 -6.53 -5.71
N LEU A 242 -10.81 -5.92 -6.30
CA LEU A 242 -10.06 -4.84 -5.66
C LEU A 242 -10.93 -3.59 -5.49
N GLU A 243 -11.71 -3.19 -6.51
CA GLU A 243 -12.65 -2.07 -6.39
C GLU A 243 -13.68 -2.30 -5.27
N GLU A 244 -14.23 -3.51 -5.17
CA GLU A 244 -15.17 -3.89 -4.12
C GLU A 244 -14.53 -3.82 -2.73
N ASP A 245 -13.32 -4.38 -2.57
CA ASP A 245 -12.62 -4.37 -1.28
C ASP A 245 -12.17 -2.95 -0.88
N PHE A 246 -11.81 -2.09 -1.84
CA PHE A 246 -11.55 -0.67 -1.59
C PHE A 246 -12.78 0.03 -1.01
N LYS A 247 -13.95 -0.12 -1.64
CA LYS A 247 -15.22 0.47 -1.16
C LYS A 247 -15.53 0.04 0.28
N ILE A 248 -15.38 -1.25 0.58
CA ILE A 248 -15.69 -1.78 1.91
C ILE A 248 -14.68 -1.26 2.96
N ARG A 249 -13.38 -1.28 2.64
CA ARG A 249 -12.34 -0.94 3.63
C ARG A 249 -12.19 0.55 3.89
N PHE A 250 -12.62 1.38 2.96
CA PHE A 250 -12.47 2.83 3.02
C PHE A 250 -13.81 3.57 3.08
N GLU A 251 -14.94 2.88 3.28
CA GLU A 251 -16.27 3.48 3.45
C GLU A 251 -16.29 4.61 4.50
N ASP A 252 -15.63 4.41 5.63
CA ASP A 252 -15.49 5.40 6.71
C ASP A 252 -14.72 6.64 6.26
N LEU A 253 -13.69 6.45 5.44
CA LEU A 253 -12.88 7.53 4.92
C LEU A 253 -13.59 8.25 3.77
N GLU A 254 -14.31 7.55 2.89
CA GLU A 254 -15.12 8.15 1.82
C GLU A 254 -16.30 8.94 2.38
N SER A 255 -16.93 8.47 3.45
CA SER A 255 -18.04 9.17 4.12
C SER A 255 -17.61 10.34 5.00
N MET A 256 -16.30 10.51 5.23
CA MET A 256 -15.77 11.63 6.00
C MET A 256 -15.97 12.94 5.24
N THR A 257 -16.87 13.78 5.73
CA THR A 257 -17.02 15.16 5.27
C THR A 257 -15.86 16.00 5.80
N VAL A 258 -14.99 16.44 4.90
CA VAL A 258 -13.95 17.40 5.21
C VAL A 258 -14.54 18.79 5.00
N PRO A 259 -14.66 19.62 6.05
CA PRO A 259 -15.10 20.99 5.87
C PRO A 259 -14.16 21.74 4.93
N ASP A 260 -14.73 22.53 4.02
CA ASP A 260 -13.97 23.24 2.99
C ASP A 260 -12.85 24.09 3.60
N TRP A 261 -13.03 24.63 4.81
CA TRP A 261 -12.04 25.50 5.47
C TRP A 261 -10.78 24.76 5.92
N ILE A 262 -10.80 23.43 5.98
CA ILE A 262 -9.59 22.65 6.20
C ILE A 262 -8.82 22.48 4.88
N ILE A 263 -9.50 22.53 3.74
CA ILE A 263 -8.92 22.35 2.40
C ILE A 263 -8.42 23.69 1.85
N THR A 264 -9.26 24.71 1.94
CA THR A 264 -9.01 26.08 1.49
C THR A 264 -9.38 27.06 2.63
N PRO A 265 -8.56 27.12 3.69
CA PRO A 265 -8.85 27.95 4.87
C PRO A 265 -9.04 29.44 4.55
N PHE A 266 -8.49 29.94 3.45
CA PHE A 266 -8.49 31.37 3.13
C PHE A 266 -9.46 31.75 2.00
N ASP A 267 -10.09 30.78 1.33
CA ASP A 267 -10.94 31.03 0.14
C ASP A 267 -12.44 30.98 0.46
N ILE A 268 -12.82 30.90 1.74
CA ILE A 268 -14.21 30.69 2.14
C ILE A 268 -14.81 31.97 2.70
N GLU A 269 -15.90 32.41 2.09
CA GLU A 269 -16.78 33.42 2.66
C GLU A 269 -17.33 32.89 3.99
N THR A 270 -16.95 33.55 5.08
CA THR A 270 -17.25 33.17 6.48
C THR A 270 -18.75 33.03 6.78
N GLY A 271 -19.63 33.48 5.88
CA GLY A 271 -21.08 33.33 5.97
C GLY A 271 -21.67 32.02 5.44
N ASN A 272 -20.90 31.18 4.70
CA ASN A 272 -21.44 30.00 4.00
C ASN A 272 -20.84 28.65 4.42
N ALA A 273 -19.90 28.67 5.37
CA ALA A 273 -19.20 27.47 5.79
C ALA A 273 -20.01 26.76 6.90
N ASN A 274 -20.23 25.44 6.76
CA ASN A 274 -20.74 24.56 7.83
C ASN A 274 -19.70 24.44 8.97
N ILE A 275 -19.40 25.57 9.62
CA ILE A 275 -18.45 25.67 10.72
C ILE A 275 -19.26 25.83 11.99
N GLU A 276 -19.00 24.96 12.96
CA GLU A 276 -19.53 25.10 14.31
C GLU A 276 -19.18 26.49 14.86
N PHE A 277 -20.14 27.22 15.42
CA PHE A 277 -19.98 28.65 15.77
C PHE A 277 -18.72 28.95 16.61
N SER A 278 -18.31 28.02 17.47
CA SER A 278 -17.09 28.10 18.29
C SER A 278 -15.76 28.02 17.51
N LEU A 279 -15.79 27.47 16.30
CA LEU A 279 -14.65 27.37 15.39
C LEU A 279 -14.60 28.53 14.39
N GLN A 280 -15.72 29.23 14.17
CA GLN A 280 -15.77 30.41 13.30
C GLN A 280 -14.91 31.55 13.83
N GLU A 281 -14.96 31.85 15.13
CA GLU A 281 -14.12 32.91 15.73
C GLU A 281 -12.62 32.63 15.52
N LYS A 282 -12.17 31.39 15.80
CA LYS A 282 -10.76 31.00 15.62
C LYS A 282 -10.33 31.01 14.15
N HIS A 283 -11.24 30.67 13.25
CA HIS A 283 -10.98 30.69 11.81
C HIS A 283 -10.82 32.13 11.30
N VAL A 284 -11.67 33.06 11.78
CA VAL A 284 -11.55 34.50 11.51
C VAL A 284 -10.26 35.08 12.07
N GLU A 285 -9.87 34.72 13.30
CA GLU A 285 -8.59 35.14 13.89
C GLU A 285 -7.39 34.68 13.05
N MET A 286 -7.41 33.43 12.56
CA MET A 286 -6.36 32.88 11.70
C MET A 286 -6.28 33.59 10.34
N ILE A 287 -7.42 33.87 9.70
CA ILE A 287 -7.48 34.65 8.44
C ILE A 287 -6.95 36.06 8.67
N SER A 288 -7.34 36.70 9.78
CA SER A 288 -6.88 38.05 10.14
C SER A 288 -5.36 38.10 10.33
N ALA A 289 -4.79 37.12 11.04
CA ALA A 289 -3.35 37.02 11.26
C ALA A 289 -2.55 36.81 9.96
N ASP A 290 -3.08 36.03 9.01
CA ASP A 290 -2.47 35.83 7.68
C ASP A 290 -2.52 37.10 6.82
N LEU A 291 -3.65 37.82 6.84
CA LEU A 291 -3.79 39.12 6.17
C LEU A 291 -2.82 40.16 6.74
N GLU A 292 -2.66 40.23 8.06
CA GLU A 292 -1.68 41.10 8.72
C GLU A 292 -0.24 40.74 8.35
N ALA A 293 0.10 39.44 8.32
CA ALA A 293 1.41 38.98 7.90
C ALA A 293 1.72 39.37 6.45
N LYS A 294 0.75 39.23 5.53
CA LYS A 294 0.88 39.64 4.11
C LYS A 294 0.97 41.15 3.91
N LEU A 295 0.61 41.97 4.90
CA LEU A 295 0.77 43.42 4.86
C LEU A 295 2.13 43.89 5.39
N LEU A 296 2.81 43.03 6.15
CA LEU A 296 4.09 43.33 6.80
C LEU A 296 5.31 42.80 6.04
N PHE A 297 5.11 41.91 5.05
CA PHE A 297 6.15 41.29 4.22
C PHE A 297 5.76 41.32 2.74
#